data_AF-A0A7J6UBI0-F1
#
_entry.id   AF-A0A7J6UBI0-F1
#
_cell.length_a   1.000
_cell.length_b   1.000
_cell.length_c   1.000
_cell.angle_alpha   90.00
_cell.angle_beta   90.00
_cell.angle_gamma   90.00
#
_symmetry.space_group_name_H-M   'P 1'
#
loop_
_entity.id
_entity.type
_entity.pdbx_description
1 polymer ?
#
loop_
_entity_poly.entity_id
_entity_poly.type
_entity_poly.pdbx_seq_one_letter_code
_entity_poly.pdbx_strand_id
1 'polypeptide(L)'
;ALALGGARNGDNSARFVTCGPAEEKKNFTAKIGEIRNQEASVTSIFPMDTPKKPSISANALTLEWSLGLDRELSGSVHNLEVAGEDGTELFYTTANCGVIYNYTTGQQQLLQGHVNGITSTALSRDRRWLVTADAGEQSLLVVWNRHTAAPVRTIVDPHPYGVVACDITPDGKFIVTVSATAPVKANDEGDDDEDPGKEIRDNTQTIALWNWTDAERLQPICIGRIDDNDLQTTVTFNQWDVTEIATNGKRHAFFWRWDRDAATKQPTSPSKIYSAPKELPPVPMQFYSPVLCPKDLSQRVGDFTMTVFMPNTSQVATGTVDGDVLIWDYSLISDAGQSISRQRRAVKIIRLTPDTSLNVLKVQQEFVVVGSADGAVRLYDFGFKIQAWFEDLSAGAIKSISFRATKAEVISGTKGNASRRSKSPSKSPGSTNGDASTQQSFHCEPFM
;
A
#
# COMPACT_ATOMS: atom_id res chain seq x y z
N ALA A 1 -7.81 -5.24 -12.05
CA ALA A 1 -8.01 -6.60 -11.52
C ALA A 1 -8.58 -6.51 -10.12
N LEU A 2 -9.82 -6.98 -9.96
CA LEU A 2 -10.42 -7.29 -8.65
C LEU A 2 -10.20 -8.79 -8.45
N ALA A 3 -9.27 -9.20 -7.58
CA ALA A 3 -9.16 -10.61 -7.20
C ALA A 3 -10.26 -10.91 -6.17
N LEU A 4 -11.25 -11.71 -6.57
CA LEU A 4 -12.42 -12.04 -5.75
C LEU A 4 -12.34 -13.49 -5.24
N GLY A 5 -12.53 -13.65 -3.93
CA GLY A 5 -12.77 -14.95 -3.30
C GLY A 5 -14.22 -15.39 -3.56
N GLY A 6 -14.40 -16.59 -4.10
CA GLY A 6 -15.66 -16.98 -4.76
C GLY A 6 -16.91 -17.16 -3.89
N ALA A 7 -18.09 -17.02 -4.51
CA ALA A 7 -19.02 -18.13 -4.82
C ALA A 7 -20.37 -17.69 -5.44
N ARG A 8 -20.85 -18.55 -6.37
CA ARG A 8 -22.23 -18.90 -6.83
C ARG A 8 -23.09 -17.94 -7.68
N ASN A 9 -23.55 -18.54 -8.80
CA ASN A 9 -24.41 -18.07 -9.89
C ASN A 9 -25.73 -17.43 -9.45
N GLY A 10 -26.05 -16.30 -10.07
CA GLY A 10 -27.38 -15.72 -10.23
C GLY A 10 -27.33 -14.57 -11.24
N ASP A 11 -28.31 -14.51 -12.15
CA ASP A 11 -28.43 -13.50 -13.22
C ASP A 11 -28.33 -12.07 -12.68
N ASN A 12 -27.30 -11.32 -13.10
CA ASN A 12 -27.02 -9.95 -12.67
C ASN A 12 -27.43 -8.93 -13.74
N SER A 13 -28.44 -8.12 -13.44
CA SER A 13 -28.69 -6.85 -14.14
C SER A 13 -28.45 -5.69 -13.18
N ALA A 14 -27.30 -5.01 -13.31
CA ALA A 14 -26.95 -3.84 -12.52
C ALA A 14 -27.83 -2.64 -12.91
N ARG A 15 -28.39 -1.93 -11.93
CA ARG A 15 -29.16 -0.69 -12.15
C ARG A 15 -28.32 0.54 -11.80
N PHE A 16 -28.20 1.48 -12.74
CA PHE A 16 -27.54 2.76 -12.55
C PHE A 16 -28.55 3.87 -12.24
N VAL A 17 -28.28 4.70 -11.23
CA VAL A 17 -29.04 5.94 -10.97
C VAL A 17 -28.04 7.09 -10.79
N THR A 18 -28.00 8.05 -11.72
CA THR A 18 -27.10 9.21 -11.66
C THR A 18 -27.88 10.50 -11.31
N CYS A 19 -27.39 11.30 -10.37
CA CYS A 19 -27.94 12.64 -10.06
C CYS A 19 -26.98 13.75 -10.54
N GLY A 20 -27.40 14.60 -11.48
CA GLY A 20 -26.62 15.74 -11.99
C GLY A 20 -27.25 16.50 -13.17
N PRO A 21 -26.72 17.69 -13.56
CA PRO A 21 -27.24 18.53 -14.65
C PRO A 21 -27.06 17.89 -16.04
N ALA A 22 -27.92 18.27 -17.00
CA ALA A 22 -28.10 17.56 -18.28
C ALA A 22 -26.91 17.62 -19.28
N GLU A 23 -26.03 18.61 -19.20
CA GLU A 23 -24.86 18.71 -20.09
C GLU A 23 -23.68 17.86 -19.59
N GLU A 24 -23.43 17.81 -18.28
CA GLU A 24 -22.48 16.85 -17.68
C GLU A 24 -22.95 15.41 -17.90
N LYS A 25 -24.27 15.16 -17.92
CA LYS A 25 -24.85 13.86 -18.28
C LYS A 25 -24.44 13.41 -19.68
N LYS A 26 -24.36 14.26 -20.70
CA LYS A 26 -24.01 13.80 -22.06
C LYS A 26 -22.56 13.34 -22.19
N ASN A 27 -21.62 14.09 -21.61
CA ASN A 27 -20.20 13.70 -21.62
C ASN A 27 -19.92 12.51 -20.69
N PHE A 28 -20.62 12.41 -19.56
CA PHE A 28 -20.52 11.29 -18.62
C PHE A 28 -21.18 10.01 -19.16
N THR A 29 -22.35 10.11 -19.78
CA THR A 29 -23.03 8.96 -20.42
C THR A 29 -22.31 8.51 -21.70
N ALA A 30 -21.55 9.38 -22.37
CA ALA A 30 -20.66 8.97 -23.45
C ALA A 30 -19.43 8.20 -22.92
N LYS A 31 -18.79 8.70 -21.85
CA LYS A 31 -17.69 7.99 -21.16
C LYS A 31 -18.10 6.64 -20.56
N ILE A 32 -19.33 6.51 -20.07
CA ILE A 32 -19.90 5.24 -19.59
C ILE A 32 -20.54 4.42 -20.73
N GLY A 33 -20.98 5.05 -21.81
CA GLY A 33 -21.54 4.38 -23.00
C GLY A 33 -20.51 3.48 -23.69
N GLU A 34 -19.24 3.86 -23.68
CA GLU A 34 -18.12 2.98 -24.10
C GLU A 34 -17.94 1.76 -23.17
N ILE A 35 -18.35 1.87 -21.90
CA ILE A 35 -18.37 0.75 -20.93
C ILE A 35 -19.61 -0.15 -21.14
N ARG A 36 -20.66 0.36 -21.78
CA ARG A 36 -21.99 -0.28 -21.87
C ARG A 36 -22.10 -1.42 -22.90
N ASN A 37 -21.11 -1.60 -23.78
CA ASN A 37 -21.16 -2.61 -24.86
C ASN A 37 -20.39 -3.90 -24.58
N GLN A 38 -20.12 -4.23 -23.32
CA GLN A 38 -19.46 -5.49 -22.96
C GLN A 38 -20.31 -6.24 -21.94
N GLU A 39 -21.08 -7.22 -22.43
CA GLU A 39 -21.80 -8.16 -21.59
C GLU A 39 -20.80 -8.96 -20.74
N ALA A 40 -20.83 -8.76 -19.43
CA ALA A 40 -20.04 -9.54 -18.50
C ALA A 40 -20.71 -10.90 -18.27
N SER A 41 -20.23 -11.96 -18.93
CA SER A 41 -20.61 -13.33 -18.62
C SER A 41 -19.76 -13.87 -17.46
N VAL A 42 -20.40 -14.21 -16.35
CA VAL A 42 -19.75 -14.90 -15.23
C VAL A 42 -19.35 -16.30 -15.68
N THR A 43 -18.05 -16.55 -15.81
CA THR A 43 -17.50 -17.90 -16.05
C THR A 43 -16.37 -18.18 -15.07
N SER A 44 -16.39 -19.39 -14.49
CA SER A 44 -15.38 -19.97 -13.60
C SER A 44 -13.94 -19.53 -13.93
N ILE A 45 -13.24 -18.97 -12.94
CA ILE A 45 -11.85 -18.46 -13.01
C ILE A 45 -10.80 -19.58 -13.26
N PHE A 46 -11.22 -20.85 -13.27
CA PHE A 46 -10.35 -21.98 -13.61
C PHE A 46 -10.75 -22.56 -14.97
N PRO A 47 -10.00 -22.31 -16.05
CA PRO A 47 -9.91 -23.27 -17.13
C PRO A 47 -9.24 -24.52 -16.54
N MET A 48 -9.94 -25.65 -16.52
CA MET A 48 -9.38 -26.97 -16.22
C MET A 48 -8.49 -27.48 -17.38
N ASP A 49 -7.70 -26.61 -17.99
CA ASP A 49 -6.72 -27.00 -19.00
C ASP A 49 -5.34 -27.07 -18.36
N THR A 50 -4.78 -28.27 -18.38
CA THR A 50 -3.45 -28.57 -17.85
C THR A 50 -2.39 -27.75 -18.59
N PRO A 51 -1.41 -27.15 -17.88
CA PRO A 51 -0.37 -26.39 -18.54
C PRO A 51 0.47 -27.27 -19.47
N LYS A 52 0.78 -26.75 -20.67
CA LYS A 52 1.71 -27.41 -21.60
C LYS A 52 3.12 -27.44 -21.00
N LYS A 53 3.65 -28.65 -20.78
CA LYS A 53 4.99 -28.93 -20.22
C LYS A 53 6.10 -28.14 -20.92
N PRO A 54 6.88 -27.31 -20.18
CA PRO A 54 8.20 -26.88 -20.62
C PRO A 54 9.23 -28.01 -20.41
N SER A 55 10.05 -28.27 -21.44
CA SER A 55 11.15 -29.23 -21.37
C SER A 55 12.42 -28.56 -20.84
N ILE A 56 12.74 -28.69 -19.56
CA ILE A 56 14.12 -28.54 -19.02
C ILE A 56 14.29 -29.48 -17.80
N SER A 57 15.51 -29.99 -17.66
CA SER A 57 16.01 -31.03 -16.76
C SER A 57 15.47 -31.03 -15.33
N ALA A 58 15.11 -32.24 -14.88
CA ALA A 58 14.52 -32.58 -13.60
C ALA A 58 15.39 -32.21 -12.38
N ASN A 59 14.96 -31.20 -11.64
CA ASN A 59 15.17 -31.14 -10.19
C ASN A 59 14.03 -31.90 -9.52
N ALA A 60 14.33 -32.77 -8.57
CA ALA A 60 13.42 -33.81 -8.05
C ALA A 60 12.10 -33.29 -7.45
N LEU A 61 12.02 -32.00 -7.09
CA LEU A 61 10.79 -31.33 -6.66
C LEU A 61 10.83 -29.88 -7.17
N THR A 62 10.13 -29.61 -8.28
CA THR A 62 9.94 -28.24 -8.80
C THR A 62 8.47 -27.87 -8.65
N LEU A 63 8.19 -26.75 -7.98
CA LEU A 63 6.83 -26.24 -7.88
C LEU A 63 6.40 -25.77 -9.26
N GLU A 64 5.39 -26.41 -9.84
CA GLU A 64 4.89 -26.08 -11.17
C GLU A 64 3.75 -25.05 -11.12
N TRP A 65 2.96 -25.08 -10.05
CA TRP A 65 1.75 -24.27 -9.93
C TRP A 65 1.36 -24.03 -8.47
N SER A 66 0.75 -22.88 -8.20
CA SER A 66 0.14 -22.54 -6.92
C SER A 66 -1.35 -22.22 -7.08
N LEU A 67 -2.16 -22.74 -6.16
CA LEU A 67 -3.61 -22.55 -6.13
C LEU A 67 -4.03 -21.75 -4.91
N GLY A 68 -5.00 -20.87 -5.10
CA GLY A 68 -5.56 -20.04 -4.04
C GLY A 68 -4.90 -18.67 -3.93
N LEU A 69 -5.35 -17.90 -2.94
CA LEU A 69 -4.82 -16.61 -2.56
C LEU A 69 -4.87 -16.49 -1.04
N ASP A 70 -3.94 -15.75 -0.44
CA ASP A 70 -4.04 -15.41 0.97
C ASP A 70 -5.22 -14.45 1.20
N ARG A 71 -6.22 -14.92 1.95
CA ARG A 71 -7.46 -14.17 2.25
C ARG A 71 -7.28 -13.16 3.39
N GLU A 72 -6.32 -13.40 4.28
CA GLU A 72 -6.10 -12.56 5.45
C GLU A 72 -5.20 -11.38 5.11
N LEU A 73 -4.28 -11.57 4.16
CA LEU A 73 -3.39 -10.50 3.73
C LEU A 73 -4.12 -9.43 2.88
N SER A 74 -4.35 -8.27 3.49
CA SER A 74 -4.94 -7.12 2.81
C SER A 74 -3.92 -6.44 1.90
N GLY A 75 -4.33 -6.02 0.70
CA GLY A 75 -3.44 -5.37 -0.26
C GLY A 75 -2.39 -6.29 -0.94
N SER A 76 -2.55 -7.61 -0.87
CA SER A 76 -1.62 -8.61 -1.46
C SER A 76 -1.63 -8.68 -2.98
N VAL A 77 -2.73 -8.24 -3.61
CA VAL A 77 -2.91 -8.34 -5.05
C VAL A 77 -2.52 -7.06 -5.75
N HIS A 78 -1.56 -7.16 -6.68
CA HIS A 78 -1.06 -6.03 -7.46
C HIS A 78 -1.29 -6.23 -8.96
N ASN A 79 -1.90 -5.25 -9.61
CA ASN A 79 -1.90 -5.19 -11.07
C ASN A 79 -0.54 -4.66 -11.53
N LEU A 80 0.14 -5.44 -12.37
CA LEU A 80 1.49 -5.12 -12.80
C LEU A 80 1.52 -4.32 -14.09
N GLU A 81 0.41 -4.20 -14.79
CA GLU A 81 0.35 -3.62 -16.13
C GLU A 81 0.72 -2.13 -16.15
N VAL A 82 1.33 -1.73 -17.27
CA VAL A 82 1.66 -0.35 -17.60
C VAL A 82 0.91 0.07 -18.85
N ALA A 83 0.33 1.28 -18.85
CA ALA A 83 -0.39 1.81 -19.99
C ALA A 83 0.54 1.98 -21.20
N GLY A 84 0.17 1.35 -22.31
CA GLY A 84 0.96 1.32 -23.55
C GLY A 84 1.92 0.14 -23.68
N GLU A 85 1.93 -0.77 -22.71
CA GLU A 85 2.51 -2.11 -22.84
C GLU A 85 1.37 -3.14 -22.92
N ASP A 86 1.58 -4.24 -23.66
CA ASP A 86 0.66 -5.38 -23.77
C ASP A 86 0.72 -6.29 -22.52
N GLY A 87 0.95 -5.69 -21.35
CA GLY A 87 1.06 -6.42 -20.09
C GLY A 87 -0.31 -6.97 -19.69
N THR A 88 -0.33 -8.25 -19.30
CA THR A 88 -1.53 -8.97 -18.84
C THR A 88 -1.24 -9.74 -17.56
N GLU A 89 -0.49 -9.10 -16.65
CA GLU A 89 0.12 -9.75 -15.50
C GLU A 89 -0.40 -9.18 -14.17
N LEU A 90 -0.70 -10.09 -13.25
CA LEU A 90 -1.08 -9.80 -11.87
C LEU A 90 -0.10 -10.47 -10.93
N PHE A 91 0.16 -9.85 -9.79
CA PHE A 91 0.85 -10.47 -8.69
C PHE A 91 -0.11 -10.73 -7.54
N TYR A 92 0.03 -11.87 -6.88
CA TYR A 92 -0.62 -12.19 -5.61
C TYR A 92 0.25 -13.13 -4.78
N THR A 93 -0.11 -13.37 -3.53
CA THR A 93 0.63 -14.26 -2.63
C THR A 93 -0.18 -15.51 -2.28
N THR A 94 0.54 -16.61 -2.09
CA THR A 94 0.04 -17.89 -1.61
C THR A 94 0.97 -18.42 -0.54
N ALA A 95 0.59 -18.28 0.73
CA ALA A 95 1.43 -18.63 1.88
C ALA A 95 2.85 -18.00 1.78
N ASN A 96 3.89 -18.80 1.58
CA ASN A 96 5.28 -18.36 1.48
C ASN A 96 5.76 -18.08 0.04
N CYS A 97 4.88 -18.08 -0.95
CA CYS A 97 5.24 -17.88 -2.35
C CYS A 97 4.50 -16.68 -2.96
N GLY A 98 5.22 -15.84 -3.70
CA GLY A 98 4.62 -14.85 -4.58
C GLY A 98 4.35 -15.45 -5.95
N VAL A 99 3.23 -15.11 -6.57
CA VAL A 99 2.84 -15.61 -7.90
C VAL A 99 2.63 -14.42 -8.82
N ILE A 100 3.37 -14.38 -9.93
CA ILE A 100 3.05 -13.53 -11.08
C ILE A 100 2.27 -14.38 -12.06
N TYR A 101 1.01 -14.02 -12.30
CA TYR A 101 0.11 -14.74 -13.18
C TYR A 101 -0.22 -13.90 -14.40
N ASN A 102 0.03 -14.48 -15.58
CA ASN A 102 -0.44 -13.91 -16.83
C ASN A 102 -1.82 -14.47 -17.14
N TYR A 103 -2.86 -13.63 -17.06
CA TYR A 103 -4.24 -14.06 -17.22
C TYR A 103 -4.67 -14.27 -18.68
N THR A 104 -3.85 -13.85 -19.64
CA THR A 104 -4.10 -14.10 -21.07
C THR A 104 -3.46 -15.40 -21.53
N THR A 105 -2.24 -15.71 -21.08
CA THR A 105 -1.54 -16.95 -21.43
C THR A 105 -1.83 -18.10 -20.46
N GLY A 106 -2.39 -17.80 -19.29
CA GLY A 106 -2.63 -18.77 -18.23
C GLY A 106 -1.35 -19.31 -17.59
N GLN A 107 -0.24 -18.56 -17.62
CA GLN A 107 1.05 -18.99 -17.07
C GLN A 107 1.35 -18.34 -15.72
N GLN A 108 2.00 -19.09 -14.83
CA GLN A 108 2.50 -18.62 -13.55
C GLN A 108 4.04 -18.55 -13.55
N GLN A 109 4.57 -17.48 -12.98
CA GLN A 109 5.95 -17.39 -12.53
C GLN A 109 5.93 -17.35 -10.99
N LEU A 110 6.69 -18.25 -10.38
CA LEU A 110 6.66 -18.46 -8.94
C LEU A 110 7.90 -17.83 -8.30
N LEU A 111 7.67 -16.85 -7.43
CA LEU A 111 8.68 -16.16 -6.65
C LEU A 111 8.90 -16.95 -5.35
N GLN A 112 9.93 -17.80 -5.36
CA GLN A 112 10.26 -18.72 -4.26
C GLN A 112 11.51 -18.26 -3.49
N GLY A 113 11.47 -18.34 -2.17
CA GLY A 113 12.62 -18.03 -1.31
C GLY A 113 12.27 -17.86 0.16
N HIS A 114 11.04 -17.42 0.46
CA HIS A 114 10.56 -17.30 1.83
C HIS A 114 10.34 -18.67 2.48
N VAL A 115 10.81 -18.81 3.71
CA VAL A 115 10.58 -20.00 4.54
C VAL A 115 9.25 -19.86 5.28
N ASN A 116 8.91 -18.63 5.69
CA ASN A 116 7.71 -18.31 6.44
C ASN A 116 6.61 -17.71 5.54
N GLY A 117 5.39 -17.61 6.06
CA GLY A 117 4.27 -16.99 5.35
C GLY A 117 4.54 -15.52 5.05
N ILE A 118 4.30 -15.11 3.80
CA ILE A 118 4.43 -13.71 3.36
C ILE A 118 3.34 -12.90 4.04
N THR A 119 3.74 -11.87 4.77
CA THR A 119 2.87 -11.00 5.58
C THR A 119 2.71 -9.62 5.01
N SER A 120 3.53 -9.22 4.04
CA SER A 120 3.38 -7.92 3.39
C SER A 120 4.01 -7.90 2.01
N THR A 121 3.41 -7.09 1.14
CA THR A 121 3.93 -6.88 -0.21
C THR A 121 3.80 -5.43 -0.62
N ALA A 122 4.74 -4.95 -1.44
CA ALA A 122 4.69 -3.61 -2.01
C ALA A 122 5.15 -3.62 -3.46
N LEU A 123 4.68 -2.65 -4.24
CA LEU A 123 5.00 -2.53 -5.66
C LEU A 123 5.42 -1.11 -5.98
N SER A 124 6.59 -0.98 -6.62
CA SER A 124 7.07 0.32 -7.08
C SER A 124 6.11 0.96 -8.08
N ARG A 125 6.11 2.30 -8.12
CA ARG A 125 5.22 3.06 -9.03
C ARG A 125 5.48 2.75 -10.51
N ASP A 126 6.73 2.46 -10.87
CA ASP A 126 7.13 2.04 -12.22
C ASP A 126 6.84 0.56 -12.53
N ARG A 127 6.20 -0.17 -11.60
CA ARG A 127 5.86 -1.59 -11.73
C ARG A 127 7.06 -2.53 -11.93
N ARG A 128 8.28 -2.06 -11.72
CA ARG A 128 9.50 -2.84 -11.95
C ARG A 128 9.90 -3.71 -10.76
N TRP A 129 9.68 -3.20 -9.55
CA TRP A 129 10.14 -3.82 -8.31
C TRP A 129 8.96 -4.28 -7.47
N LEU A 130 8.92 -5.57 -7.19
CA LEU A 130 8.03 -6.17 -6.21
C LEU A 130 8.81 -6.42 -4.93
N VAL A 131 8.22 -6.11 -3.79
CA VAL A 131 8.78 -6.39 -2.47
C VAL A 131 7.88 -7.37 -1.77
N THR A 132 8.46 -8.41 -1.19
CA THR A 132 7.78 -9.37 -0.33
C THR A 132 8.51 -9.48 0.99
N ALA A 133 7.76 -9.57 2.09
CA ALA A 133 8.30 -9.73 3.43
C ALA A 133 7.52 -10.83 4.16
N ASP A 134 8.20 -11.60 5.00
CA ASP A 134 7.59 -12.66 5.80
C ASP A 134 7.71 -12.40 7.32
N ALA A 135 6.98 -13.22 8.08
CA ALA A 135 6.99 -13.21 9.54
C ALA A 135 7.95 -14.26 10.11
N GLY A 136 8.14 -14.23 11.43
CA GLY A 136 8.85 -15.26 12.17
C GLY A 136 10.35 -15.04 12.26
N GLU A 137 11.02 -15.97 12.93
CA GLU A 137 12.48 -16.02 12.99
C GLU A 137 13.05 -16.32 11.60
N GLN A 138 14.26 -15.82 11.31
CA GLN A 138 14.89 -15.99 9.99
C GLN A 138 14.07 -15.38 8.85
N SER A 139 13.34 -14.32 9.17
CA SER A 139 12.53 -13.60 8.20
C SER A 139 13.38 -13.02 7.07
N LEU A 140 12.78 -12.92 5.90
CA LEU A 140 13.35 -12.36 4.70
C LEU A 140 12.51 -11.17 4.22
N LEU A 141 13.22 -10.16 3.72
CA LEU A 141 12.67 -9.11 2.89
C LEU A 141 13.33 -9.22 1.52
N VAL A 142 12.54 -9.53 0.49
CA VAL A 142 13.04 -9.80 -0.86
C VAL A 142 12.50 -8.78 -1.85
N VAL A 143 13.41 -8.21 -2.66
CA VAL A 143 13.10 -7.33 -3.78
C VAL A 143 13.27 -8.12 -5.07
N TRP A 144 12.21 -8.22 -5.85
CA TRP A 144 12.14 -8.97 -7.10
C TRP A 144 12.09 -8.03 -8.29
N ASN A 145 12.77 -8.42 -9.37
CA ASN A 145 12.52 -7.84 -10.67
C ASN A 145 11.30 -8.52 -11.27
N ARG A 146 10.23 -7.75 -11.51
CA ARG A 146 9.00 -8.24 -12.12
C ARG A 146 9.25 -9.02 -13.42
N HIS A 147 10.02 -8.45 -14.35
CA HIS A 147 10.14 -9.00 -15.71
C HIS A 147 10.90 -10.33 -15.76
N THR A 148 11.88 -10.50 -14.88
CA THR A 148 12.69 -11.71 -14.85
C THR A 148 12.24 -12.69 -13.77
N ALA A 149 11.27 -12.31 -12.93
CA ALA A 149 10.85 -13.04 -11.73
C ALA A 149 12.01 -13.44 -10.81
N ALA A 150 13.13 -12.69 -10.85
CA ALA A 150 14.37 -13.04 -10.15
C ALA A 150 14.55 -12.16 -8.91
N PRO A 151 15.06 -12.71 -7.80
CA PRO A 151 15.40 -11.93 -6.63
C PRO A 151 16.62 -11.05 -6.96
N VAL A 152 16.48 -9.75 -6.77
CA VAL A 152 17.54 -8.75 -6.98
C VAL A 152 18.25 -8.42 -5.69
N ARG A 153 17.50 -8.38 -4.58
CA ARG A 153 18.06 -8.15 -3.25
C ARG A 153 17.30 -8.97 -2.23
N THR A 154 18.04 -9.61 -1.34
CA THR A 154 17.51 -10.27 -0.15
C THR A 154 18.14 -9.60 1.07
N ILE A 155 17.29 -9.10 1.97
CA ILE A 155 17.67 -8.61 3.29
C ILE A 155 17.23 -9.71 4.27
N VAL A 156 18.21 -10.30 4.94
CA VAL A 156 18.01 -11.40 5.91
C VAL A 156 17.88 -10.79 7.30
N ASP A 157 16.96 -11.32 8.08
CA ASP A 157 16.65 -10.86 9.45
C ASP A 157 16.40 -9.34 9.53
N PRO A 158 15.48 -8.79 8.71
CA PRO A 158 15.14 -7.37 8.80
C PRO A 158 14.69 -6.97 10.21
N HIS A 159 14.01 -7.87 10.92
CA HIS A 159 13.59 -7.72 12.31
C HIS A 159 13.66 -9.06 13.05
N PRO A 160 13.82 -9.08 14.39
CA PRO A 160 13.99 -10.33 15.16
C PRO A 160 12.84 -11.34 15.04
N TYR A 161 11.61 -10.85 14.88
CA TYR A 161 10.39 -11.68 14.84
C TYR A 161 9.66 -11.60 13.49
N GLY A 162 10.30 -11.01 12.48
CA GLY A 162 9.71 -10.82 11.17
C GLY A 162 9.02 -9.48 10.96
N VAL A 163 8.46 -9.34 9.77
CA VAL A 163 7.87 -8.10 9.26
C VAL A 163 6.35 -8.25 9.28
N VAL A 164 5.63 -7.23 9.75
CA VAL A 164 4.16 -7.18 9.69
C VAL A 164 3.69 -6.41 8.47
N ALA A 165 4.35 -5.30 8.16
CA ALA A 165 3.97 -4.44 7.05
C ALA A 165 5.21 -3.83 6.40
N CYS A 166 5.13 -3.61 5.09
CA CYS A 166 6.17 -2.94 4.31
C CYS A 166 5.56 -2.06 3.22
N ASP A 167 6.29 -1.01 2.83
CA ASP A 167 5.96 -0.18 1.68
C ASP A 167 7.24 0.25 0.97
N ILE A 168 7.13 0.65 -0.30
CA ILE A 168 8.25 1.10 -1.13
C ILE A 168 8.01 2.53 -1.62
N THR A 169 9.05 3.34 -1.63
CA THR A 169 8.94 4.71 -2.13
C THR A 169 8.56 4.75 -3.61
N PRO A 170 7.88 5.82 -4.07
CA PRO A 170 7.53 5.96 -5.48
C PRO A 170 8.71 5.95 -6.46
N ASP A 171 9.90 6.38 -6.02
CA ASP A 171 11.13 6.31 -6.82
C ASP A 171 11.79 4.93 -6.79
N GLY A 172 11.22 3.98 -6.05
CA GLY A 172 11.67 2.60 -5.93
C GLY A 172 12.97 2.42 -5.14
N LYS A 173 13.48 3.43 -4.42
CA LYS A 173 14.81 3.36 -3.78
C LYS A 173 14.82 2.93 -2.33
N PHE A 174 13.78 3.30 -1.58
CA PHE A 174 13.70 3.04 -0.16
C PHE A 174 12.53 2.14 0.17
N ILE A 175 12.72 1.25 1.14
CA ILE A 175 11.69 0.36 1.66
C ILE A 175 11.54 0.68 3.14
N VAL A 176 10.31 0.78 3.62
CA VAL A 176 10.02 0.84 5.05
C VAL A 176 9.41 -0.48 5.50
N THR A 177 9.71 -0.89 6.71
CA THR A 177 9.20 -2.12 7.32
C THR A 177 8.81 -1.87 8.77
N VAL A 178 7.79 -2.55 9.25
CA VAL A 178 7.37 -2.58 10.65
C VAL A 178 7.53 -4.01 11.18
N SER A 179 8.14 -4.15 12.35
CA SER A 179 8.40 -5.45 12.96
C SER A 179 7.15 -6.11 13.53
N ALA A 180 7.17 -7.43 13.60
CA ALA A 180 6.32 -8.18 14.51
C ALA A 180 6.83 -8.04 15.95
N THR A 181 5.95 -8.30 16.91
CA THR A 181 6.31 -8.42 18.33
C THR A 181 6.80 -9.83 18.63
N ALA A 182 7.45 -10.01 19.78
CA ALA A 182 7.79 -11.33 20.26
C ALA A 182 6.53 -12.20 20.36
N PRO A 183 6.61 -13.49 19.97
CA PRO A 183 5.51 -14.41 20.24
C PRO A 183 5.30 -14.51 21.75
N VAL A 184 4.03 -14.61 22.17
CA VAL A 184 3.71 -14.90 23.56
C VAL A 184 4.25 -16.29 23.86
N LYS A 185 5.32 -16.38 24.66
CA LYS A 185 5.78 -17.66 25.16
C LYS A 185 4.70 -18.19 26.11
N ALA A 186 4.08 -19.30 25.77
CA ALA A 186 3.39 -20.10 26.77
C ALA A 186 4.45 -20.53 27.78
N ASN A 187 4.22 -20.31 29.07
CA ASN A 187 5.14 -20.77 30.09
C ASN A 187 5.17 -22.31 30.02
N ASP A 188 6.25 -22.87 29.47
CA ASP A 188 6.56 -24.29 29.64
C ASP A 188 6.96 -24.51 31.10
N GLU A 189 6.10 -25.24 31.81
CA GLU A 189 6.37 -26.10 32.97
C GLU A 189 7.66 -25.78 33.78
N GLY A 190 7.55 -25.03 34.89
CA GLY A 190 8.65 -24.88 35.84
C GLY A 190 8.34 -23.97 37.05
N ASP A 191 8.21 -24.61 38.20
CA ASP A 191 8.18 -24.10 39.59
C ASP A 191 6.91 -23.37 40.11
N ASP A 192 6.24 -24.04 41.04
CA ASP A 192 4.93 -23.77 41.67
C ASP A 192 4.85 -22.53 42.61
N ASP A 193 5.74 -21.54 42.53
CA ASP A 193 5.81 -20.47 43.56
C ASP A 193 5.78 -19.01 43.07
N GLU A 194 5.58 -18.74 41.77
CA GLU A 194 5.33 -17.37 41.28
C GLU A 194 4.01 -17.25 40.50
N ASP A 195 3.23 -16.22 40.88
CA ASP A 195 1.87 -15.89 40.43
C ASP A 195 1.61 -16.23 38.93
N PRO A 196 0.72 -17.20 38.61
CA PRO A 196 0.53 -17.74 37.26
C PRO A 196 -0.18 -16.79 36.27
N GLY A 197 -0.18 -15.48 36.54
CA GLY A 197 -1.00 -14.50 35.83
C GLY A 197 -0.25 -13.35 35.14
N LYS A 198 1.08 -13.23 35.26
CA LYS A 198 1.80 -12.09 34.70
C LYS A 198 2.55 -12.44 33.41
N GLU A 199 1.79 -12.61 32.32
CA GLU A 199 2.36 -12.61 30.97
C GLU A 199 3.12 -11.28 30.73
N ILE A 200 4.45 -11.30 30.79
CA ILE A 200 5.26 -10.16 30.37
C ILE A 200 5.29 -10.17 28.84
N ARG A 201 4.29 -9.51 28.22
CA ARG A 201 4.28 -9.30 26.77
C ARG A 201 5.19 -8.14 26.41
N ASP A 202 6.31 -8.43 25.76
CA ASP A 202 7.08 -7.39 25.06
C ASP A 202 6.37 -7.04 23.74
N ASN A 203 5.51 -6.01 23.82
CA ASN A 203 4.76 -5.48 22.68
C ASN A 203 5.56 -4.43 21.89
N THR A 204 6.88 -4.34 22.10
CA THR A 204 7.70 -3.38 21.38
C THR A 204 7.75 -3.74 19.90
N GLN A 205 7.40 -2.78 19.04
CA GLN A 205 7.67 -2.86 17.60
C GLN A 205 8.77 -1.88 17.21
N THR A 206 9.42 -2.16 16.09
CA THR A 206 10.37 -1.25 15.46
C THR A 206 9.94 -0.97 14.03
N ILE A 207 10.18 0.26 13.59
CA ILE A 207 10.07 0.66 12.19
C ILE A 207 11.48 0.89 11.66
N ALA A 208 11.78 0.29 10.51
CA ALA A 208 13.09 0.39 9.88
C ALA A 208 12.96 0.85 8.43
N LEU A 209 13.80 1.81 8.05
CA LEU A 209 13.91 2.33 6.69
C LEU A 209 15.18 1.77 6.05
N TRP A 210 15.08 1.22 4.85
CA TRP A 210 16.14 0.53 4.14
C TRP A 210 16.44 1.23 2.82
N ASN A 211 17.73 1.41 2.49
CA ASN A 211 18.15 1.72 1.13
C ASN A 211 18.61 0.44 0.45
N TRP A 212 17.68 -0.30 -0.15
CA TRP A 212 17.98 -1.61 -0.74
C TRP A 212 18.87 -1.52 -1.99
N THR A 213 18.91 -0.34 -2.63
CA THR A 213 19.73 -0.08 -3.82
C THR A 213 21.21 0.10 -3.51
N ASP A 214 21.56 0.36 -2.25
CA ASP A 214 22.94 0.37 -1.78
C ASP A 214 23.39 -1.08 -1.51
N ALA A 215 24.16 -1.62 -2.45
CA ALA A 215 24.61 -3.01 -2.42
C ALA A 215 25.55 -3.33 -1.25
N GLU A 216 26.27 -2.32 -0.74
CA GLU A 216 27.23 -2.51 0.36
C GLU A 216 26.55 -2.42 1.74
N ARG A 217 25.39 -1.75 1.81
CA ARG A 217 24.68 -1.54 3.08
C ARG A 217 23.73 -2.70 3.38
N LEU A 218 24.00 -3.39 4.49
CA LEU A 218 23.15 -4.47 5.02
C LEU A 218 22.18 -4.02 6.12
N GLN A 219 22.38 -2.83 6.68
CA GLN A 219 21.63 -2.30 7.81
C GLN A 219 20.60 -1.24 7.38
N PRO A 220 19.54 -1.02 8.17
CA PRO A 220 18.61 0.06 7.90
C PRO A 220 19.29 1.43 8.06
N ILE A 221 18.86 2.40 7.28
CA ILE A 221 19.34 3.79 7.33
C ILE A 221 18.70 4.58 8.47
N CYS A 222 17.48 4.20 8.85
CA CYS A 222 16.78 4.79 9.98
C CYS A 222 16.05 3.71 10.77
N ILE A 223 16.00 3.89 12.09
CA ILE A 223 15.19 3.05 12.99
C ILE A 223 14.37 3.96 13.91
N GLY A 224 13.13 3.56 14.16
CA GLY A 224 12.25 4.12 15.17
C GLY A 224 11.68 3.00 16.04
N ARG A 225 11.50 3.27 17.33
CA ARG A 225 10.92 2.34 18.29
C ARG A 225 9.46 2.75 18.58
N ILE A 226 8.58 1.77 18.60
CA ILE A 226 7.15 1.92 18.86
C ILE A 226 6.87 1.21 20.18
N ASP A 227 6.87 1.99 21.25
CA ASP A 227 6.50 1.55 22.60
C ASP A 227 5.03 1.89 22.86
N ASP A 228 4.13 1.27 22.09
CA ASP A 228 2.69 1.48 22.20
C ASP A 228 1.96 0.15 22.35
N ASN A 229 0.88 0.14 23.13
CA ASN A 229 0.08 -1.08 23.32
C ASN A 229 -0.80 -1.40 22.11
N ASP A 230 -0.96 -0.47 21.17
CA ASP A 230 -1.67 -0.67 19.90
C ASP A 230 -0.69 -1.03 18.79
N LEU A 231 -0.62 -2.33 18.49
CA LEU A 231 0.28 -2.87 17.47
C LEU A 231 -0.05 -2.28 16.10
N GLN A 232 0.96 -1.69 15.47
CA GLN A 232 0.90 -1.13 14.14
C GLN A 232 0.85 -2.26 13.12
N THR A 233 -0.21 -2.27 12.31
CA THR A 233 -0.50 -3.34 11.34
C THR A 233 -0.27 -2.92 9.90
N THR A 234 -0.12 -1.61 9.65
CA THR A 234 0.10 -1.06 8.32
C THR A 234 1.19 -0.01 8.34
N VAL A 235 1.83 0.19 7.20
CA VAL A 235 2.76 1.29 6.94
C VAL A 235 2.56 1.80 5.52
N THR A 236 2.63 3.12 5.34
CA THR A 236 2.61 3.72 4.01
C THR A 236 3.53 4.94 3.91
N PHE A 237 4.19 5.08 2.77
CA PHE A 237 4.88 6.31 2.40
C PHE A 237 3.90 7.38 1.94
N ASN A 238 4.21 8.62 2.27
CA ASN A 238 3.63 9.74 1.56
C ASN A 238 4.17 9.76 0.12
N GLN A 239 3.25 9.58 -0.82
CA GLN A 239 3.54 9.49 -2.24
C GLN A 239 4.03 10.79 -2.89
N TRP A 240 3.88 11.92 -2.20
CA TRP A 240 4.25 13.27 -2.66
C TRP A 240 5.40 13.88 -1.85
N ASP A 241 5.56 13.49 -0.58
CA ASP A 241 6.72 13.81 0.26
C ASP A 241 7.27 12.53 0.89
N VAL A 242 8.23 11.87 0.23
CA VAL A 242 8.81 10.60 0.69
C VAL A 242 9.50 10.67 2.06
N THR A 243 9.69 11.87 2.64
CA THR A 243 10.20 12.04 4.01
C THR A 243 9.17 11.74 5.08
N GLU A 244 7.88 11.71 4.73
CA GLU A 244 6.78 11.35 5.63
C GLU A 244 6.33 9.91 5.42
N ILE A 245 6.07 9.23 6.54
CA ILE A 245 5.55 7.87 6.60
C ILE A 245 4.40 7.88 7.62
N ALA A 246 3.37 7.07 7.40
CA ALA A 246 2.31 6.82 8.36
C ALA A 246 2.27 5.33 8.71
N THR A 247 2.07 5.02 9.99
CA THR A 247 1.66 3.68 10.44
C THR A 247 0.35 3.80 11.20
N ASN A 248 -0.46 2.76 11.20
CA ASN A 248 -1.58 2.68 12.14
C ASN A 248 -1.76 1.28 12.71
N GLY A 249 -2.14 1.24 13.98
CA GLY A 249 -2.76 0.10 14.62
C GLY A 249 -4.27 0.22 14.54
N LYS A 250 -4.99 -0.28 15.54
CA LYS A 250 -6.46 -0.19 15.63
C LYS A 250 -6.93 1.13 16.23
N ARG A 251 -6.11 1.84 17.00
CA ARG A 251 -6.51 3.03 17.78
C ARG A 251 -5.60 4.22 17.58
N HIS A 252 -4.33 3.97 17.29
CA HIS A 252 -3.31 5.00 17.14
C HIS A 252 -2.74 4.98 15.73
N ALA A 253 -2.59 6.18 15.16
CA ALA A 253 -1.86 6.43 13.94
C ALA A 253 -0.61 7.24 14.28
N PHE A 254 0.55 6.77 13.84
CA PHE A 254 1.81 7.46 14.02
C PHE A 254 2.25 8.10 12.71
N PHE A 255 2.69 9.36 12.80
CA PHE A 255 3.25 10.10 11.69
C PHE A 255 4.74 10.25 11.89
N TRP A 256 5.51 9.63 11.01
CA TRP A 256 6.96 9.57 11.05
C TRP A 256 7.55 10.53 10.03
N ARG A 257 8.71 11.08 10.36
CA ARG A 257 9.54 11.88 9.47
C ARG A 257 10.99 11.45 9.62
N TRP A 258 11.66 11.24 8.49
CA TRP A 258 13.09 10.93 8.46
C TRP A 258 13.88 12.04 7.75
N ASP A 259 15.12 12.25 8.19
CA ASP A 259 16.02 13.21 7.57
C ASP A 259 16.76 12.54 6.41
N ARG A 260 16.34 12.88 5.19
CA ARG A 260 16.93 12.34 3.96
C ARG A 260 18.39 12.69 3.80
N ASP A 261 18.79 13.90 4.16
CA ASP A 261 20.17 14.34 3.98
C ASP A 261 21.07 13.64 4.99
N ALA A 262 20.64 13.52 6.24
CA ALA A 262 21.38 12.79 7.26
C ALA A 262 21.51 11.29 6.88
N ALA A 263 20.42 10.66 6.47
CA ALA A 263 20.38 9.23 6.17
C ALA A 263 21.16 8.85 4.89
N THR A 264 21.17 9.71 3.88
CA THR A 264 21.89 9.46 2.61
C THR A 264 23.38 9.80 2.68
N LYS A 265 23.78 10.72 3.57
CA LYS A 265 25.20 11.07 3.78
C LYS A 265 25.92 10.10 4.72
N GLN A 266 25.22 9.18 5.38
CA GLN A 266 25.89 8.17 6.20
C GLN A 266 26.86 7.34 5.35
N PRO A 267 28.11 7.11 5.80
CA PRO A 267 29.08 6.32 5.06
C PRO A 267 28.53 4.94 4.71
N THR A 268 28.71 4.51 3.46
CA THR A 268 28.22 3.22 2.96
C THR A 268 29.14 2.06 3.34
N SER A 269 30.39 2.34 3.74
CA SER A 269 31.40 1.33 4.08
C SER A 269 32.37 1.81 5.18
N PRO A 270 32.75 0.95 6.16
CA PRO A 270 33.77 1.27 7.18
C PRO A 270 35.22 1.21 6.65
N SER A 271 35.44 0.98 5.35
CA SER A 271 36.74 0.59 4.77
C SER A 271 37.79 1.70 4.55
N LYS A 272 37.63 2.91 5.10
CA LYS A 272 38.65 3.99 4.98
C LYS A 272 39.04 4.70 6.27
N ILE A 273 38.62 4.22 7.44
CA ILE A 273 39.05 4.81 8.72
C ILE A 273 39.48 3.67 9.65
N TYR A 274 40.79 3.48 9.81
CA TYR A 274 41.42 2.47 10.68
C TYR A 274 41.15 2.67 12.20
N SER A 275 40.12 3.44 12.58
CA SER A 275 39.81 3.77 13.97
C SER A 275 38.35 4.12 14.24
N ALA A 276 37.43 3.95 13.28
CA ALA A 276 36.01 4.22 13.49
C ALA A 276 35.25 2.95 13.96
N PRO A 277 34.20 3.07 14.78
CA PRO A 277 33.36 1.94 15.16
C PRO A 277 32.82 1.23 13.91
N LYS A 278 32.80 -0.11 13.99
CA LYS A 278 32.62 -1.04 12.85
C LYS A 278 31.27 -0.88 12.13
N GLU A 279 30.31 -0.18 12.74
CA GLU A 279 28.96 0.05 12.25
C GLU A 279 28.49 1.43 12.72
N LEU A 280 27.99 2.29 11.81
CA LEU A 280 27.39 3.56 12.22
C LEU A 280 25.96 3.30 12.71
N PRO A 281 25.52 3.94 13.80
CA PRO A 281 24.15 3.81 14.26
C PRO A 281 23.17 4.39 13.22
N PRO A 282 21.99 3.76 13.04
CA PRO A 282 20.96 4.28 12.14
C PRO A 282 20.46 5.65 12.61
N VAL A 283 20.03 6.49 11.67
CA VAL A 283 19.48 7.81 11.99
C VAL A 283 18.12 7.63 12.71
N PRO A 284 17.90 8.25 13.87
CA PRO A 284 16.60 8.18 14.54
C PRO A 284 15.54 8.90 13.71
N MET A 285 14.35 8.31 13.63
CA MET A 285 13.19 8.96 13.02
C MET A 285 12.45 9.82 14.04
N GLN A 286 11.96 10.97 13.59
CA GLN A 286 11.04 11.80 14.38
C GLN A 286 9.63 11.25 14.19
N PHE A 287 8.84 11.19 15.25
CA PHE A 287 7.46 10.75 15.14
C PHE A 287 6.58 11.36 16.22
N TYR A 288 5.28 11.28 16.00
CA TYR A 288 4.25 11.59 17.00
C TYR A 288 2.98 10.81 16.67
N SER A 289 2.15 10.58 17.68
CA SER A 289 0.80 10.02 17.55
C SER A 289 -0.19 11.06 18.07
N PRO A 290 -1.10 11.60 17.23
CA PRO A 290 -2.07 12.58 17.69
C PRO A 290 -3.09 11.97 18.65
N VAL A 291 -3.38 12.69 19.73
CA VAL A 291 -4.41 12.27 20.69
C VAL A 291 -5.80 12.46 20.06
N LEU A 292 -6.61 11.41 20.14
CA LEU A 292 -8.02 11.46 19.78
C LEU A 292 -8.84 11.91 20.99
N CYS A 293 -9.42 13.09 20.90
CA CYS A 293 -10.38 13.58 21.89
C CYS A 293 -11.80 13.37 21.36
N PRO A 294 -12.61 12.44 21.93
CA PRO A 294 -13.97 12.18 21.46
C PRO A 294 -14.90 13.40 21.50
N LYS A 295 -14.56 14.42 22.30
CA LYS A 295 -15.31 15.68 22.40
C LYS A 295 -15.14 16.58 21.17
N ASP A 296 -14.05 16.40 20.43
CA ASP A 296 -13.69 17.24 19.29
C ASP A 296 -14.28 16.72 17.98
N LEU A 297 -14.87 15.52 18.01
CA LEU A 297 -15.46 14.84 16.86
C LEU A 297 -16.97 14.71 17.01
N SER A 298 -17.68 14.76 15.89
CA SER A 298 -19.15 14.68 15.86
C SER A 298 -19.70 13.30 16.20
N GLN A 299 -18.86 12.27 16.25
CA GLN A 299 -19.25 10.87 16.49
C GLN A 299 -18.07 10.06 17.03
N ARG A 300 -18.35 8.85 17.53
CA ARG A 300 -17.32 7.90 17.96
C ARG A 300 -16.50 7.40 16.79
N VAL A 301 -15.24 7.08 17.08
CA VAL A 301 -14.27 6.57 16.10
C VAL A 301 -14.10 5.08 16.36
N GLY A 302 -14.42 4.25 15.36
CA GLY A 302 -14.16 2.82 15.39
C GLY A 302 -12.69 2.49 15.19
N ASP A 303 -12.37 1.19 15.24
CA ASP A 303 -11.00 0.73 15.00
C ASP A 303 -10.52 1.13 13.59
N PHE A 304 -9.28 1.60 13.51
CA PHE A 304 -8.59 1.98 12.29
C PHE A 304 -8.28 0.76 11.42
N THR A 305 -8.45 0.93 10.11
CA THR A 305 -8.14 -0.11 9.13
C THR A 305 -6.87 0.21 8.35
N MET A 306 -6.83 1.37 7.68
CA MET A 306 -5.60 1.85 7.03
C MET A 306 -5.57 3.36 6.89
N THR A 307 -4.37 3.86 6.69
CA THR A 307 -4.07 5.28 6.56
C THR A 307 -3.50 5.57 5.18
N VAL A 308 -3.92 6.67 4.56
CA VAL A 308 -3.41 7.15 3.27
C VAL A 308 -3.19 8.65 3.27
N PHE A 309 -2.10 9.08 2.63
CA PHE A 309 -1.82 10.49 2.41
C PHE A 309 -2.74 11.05 1.31
N MET A 310 -3.15 12.30 1.45
CA MET A 310 -3.93 13.01 0.43
C MET A 310 -3.02 13.82 -0.50
N PRO A 311 -3.30 13.86 -1.81
CA PRO A 311 -2.39 14.45 -2.80
C PRO A 311 -2.20 15.93 -2.61
N ASN A 312 -0.94 16.38 -2.65
CA ASN A 312 -0.56 17.80 -2.62
C ASN A 312 -1.16 18.59 -1.43
N THR A 313 -1.47 17.92 -0.33
CA THR A 313 -1.97 18.54 0.90
C THR A 313 -1.21 18.02 2.12
N SER A 314 -1.41 18.65 3.27
CA SER A 314 -0.98 18.12 4.56
C SER A 314 -1.93 17.06 5.11
N GLN A 315 -3.07 16.82 4.44
CA GLN A 315 -4.10 15.95 4.95
C GLN A 315 -3.74 14.48 4.83
N VAL A 316 -4.20 13.73 5.82
CA VAL A 316 -4.10 12.27 5.87
C VAL A 316 -5.48 11.73 6.20
N ALA A 317 -5.88 10.65 5.57
CA ALA A 317 -7.15 9.98 5.78
C ALA A 317 -6.93 8.60 6.38
N THR A 318 -7.63 8.27 7.46
CA THR A 318 -7.63 6.94 8.07
C THR A 318 -9.02 6.36 8.01
N GLY A 319 -9.17 5.18 7.39
CA GLY A 319 -10.43 4.44 7.35
C GLY A 319 -10.70 3.69 8.65
N THR A 320 -11.96 3.35 8.88
CA THR A 320 -12.40 2.64 10.10
C THR A 320 -13.31 1.46 9.78
N VAL A 321 -13.44 0.53 10.73
CA VAL A 321 -14.36 -0.61 10.66
C VAL A 321 -15.84 -0.22 10.71
N ASP A 322 -16.16 1.02 11.08
CA ASP A 322 -17.53 1.53 11.18
C ASP A 322 -18.00 2.23 9.89
N GLY A 323 -17.16 2.27 8.85
CA GLY A 323 -17.50 2.94 7.60
C GLY A 323 -17.13 4.41 7.52
N ASP A 324 -16.37 4.89 8.49
CA ASP A 324 -15.95 6.28 8.61
C ASP A 324 -14.53 6.50 8.12
N VAL A 325 -14.27 7.68 7.59
CA VAL A 325 -12.92 8.19 7.31
C VAL A 325 -12.62 9.37 8.23
N LEU A 326 -11.56 9.22 9.01
CA LEU A 326 -11.00 10.25 9.87
C LEU A 326 -9.94 11.06 9.11
N ILE A 327 -10.08 12.38 9.11
CA ILE A 327 -9.18 13.31 8.44
C ILE A 327 -8.28 13.97 9.46
N TRP A 328 -6.98 13.85 9.24
CA TRP A 328 -5.92 14.50 10.00
C TRP A 328 -5.35 15.65 9.19
N ASP A 329 -5.08 16.77 9.86
CA ASP A 329 -4.38 17.91 9.24
C ASP A 329 -3.49 18.59 10.28
N TYR A 330 -2.50 19.36 9.84
CA TYR A 330 -1.64 20.11 10.76
C TYR A 330 -2.48 21.08 11.60
N SER A 331 -2.18 21.13 12.91
CA SER A 331 -2.80 22.12 13.78
C SER A 331 -2.40 23.53 13.33
N LEU A 332 -3.40 24.38 13.06
CA LEU A 332 -3.20 25.82 12.84
C LEU A 332 -3.10 26.59 14.16
N ILE A 333 -3.37 25.93 15.30
CA ILE A 333 -3.25 26.52 16.63
C ILE A 333 -1.80 26.35 17.06
N SER A 334 -1.02 27.42 16.95
CA SER A 334 0.26 27.55 17.64
C SER A 334 -0.04 27.91 19.10
N ASP A 335 0.17 27.00 20.03
CA ASP A 335 0.13 27.37 21.45
C ASP A 335 1.18 28.45 21.69
N ALA A 336 0.74 29.59 22.23
CA ALA A 336 1.58 30.75 22.46
C ALA A 336 2.70 30.40 23.46
N GLY A 337 3.86 30.00 22.94
CA GLY A 337 5.06 29.71 23.73
C GLY A 337 5.81 28.42 23.37
N GLN A 338 5.21 27.50 22.60
CA GLN A 338 5.93 26.32 22.09
C GLN A 338 5.74 26.23 20.58
N SER A 339 6.86 26.20 19.85
CA SER A 339 6.87 25.96 18.40
C SER A 339 6.50 24.49 18.12
N ILE A 340 5.25 24.10 18.35
CA ILE A 340 4.69 22.81 17.90
C ILE A 340 4.36 22.94 16.41
N SER A 341 5.35 23.32 15.62
CA SER A 341 5.14 23.58 14.20
C SER A 341 5.14 22.25 13.45
N ARG A 342 3.93 21.79 13.05
CA ARG A 342 3.62 20.62 12.18
C ARG A 342 3.31 19.28 12.85
N GLN A 343 2.53 19.28 13.93
CA GLN A 343 1.81 18.08 14.35
C GLN A 343 0.39 18.05 13.79
N ARG A 344 -0.01 16.90 13.26
CA ARG A 344 -1.38 16.65 12.80
C ARG A 344 -2.32 16.44 13.99
N ARG A 345 -3.58 16.83 13.83
CA ARG A 345 -4.69 16.53 14.75
C ARG A 345 -5.89 16.03 13.94
N ALA A 346 -6.78 15.29 14.60
CA ALA A 346 -8.05 14.95 13.99
C ALA A 346 -8.86 16.23 13.74
N VAL A 347 -9.25 16.47 12.49
CA VAL A 347 -10.00 17.68 12.08
C VAL A 347 -11.46 17.36 11.83
N LYS A 348 -11.73 16.21 11.20
CA LYS A 348 -13.08 15.83 10.80
C LYS A 348 -13.19 14.33 10.68
N ILE A 349 -14.38 13.81 10.93
CA ILE A 349 -14.78 12.44 10.60
C ILE A 349 -15.92 12.48 9.57
N ILE A 350 -15.86 11.60 8.57
CA ILE A 350 -16.78 11.56 7.43
C ILE A 350 -17.32 10.14 7.28
N ARG A 351 -18.63 9.98 7.38
CA ARG A 351 -19.30 8.69 7.12
C ARG A 351 -19.40 8.45 5.62
N LEU A 352 -18.75 7.38 5.13
CA LEU A 352 -18.82 6.98 3.73
C LEU A 352 -19.71 5.76 3.52
N THR A 353 -19.61 4.76 4.39
CA THR A 353 -20.34 3.48 4.23
C THR A 353 -21.00 3.06 5.54
N PRO A 354 -22.23 3.54 5.81
CA PRO A 354 -22.95 3.22 7.05
C PRO A 354 -22.89 1.75 7.45
N ASP A 355 -22.40 1.52 8.68
CA ASP A 355 -22.40 0.23 9.37
C ASP A 355 -21.66 -0.90 8.60
N THR A 356 -20.73 -0.51 7.73
CA THR A 356 -19.93 -1.43 6.91
C THR A 356 -18.46 -1.07 6.99
N SER A 357 -17.60 -2.06 7.30
CA SER A 357 -16.17 -1.86 7.44
C SER A 357 -15.48 -1.41 6.16
N LEU A 358 -14.63 -0.37 6.29
CA LEU A 358 -13.72 0.10 5.24
C LEU A 358 -12.47 -0.76 5.21
N ASN A 359 -12.48 -1.79 4.37
CA ASN A 359 -11.38 -2.73 4.27
C ASN A 359 -10.28 -2.31 3.29
N VAL A 360 -10.57 -1.38 2.38
CA VAL A 360 -9.59 -0.77 1.47
C VAL A 360 -9.86 0.73 1.38
N LEU A 361 -8.82 1.54 1.51
CA LEU A 361 -8.81 2.99 1.34
C LEU A 361 -7.50 3.32 0.63
N LYS A 362 -7.58 3.92 -0.56
CA LYS A 362 -6.41 4.22 -1.39
C LYS A 362 -6.61 5.50 -2.17
N VAL A 363 -5.54 6.27 -2.38
CA VAL A 363 -5.54 7.34 -3.38
C VAL A 363 -5.04 6.79 -4.70
N GLN A 364 -5.84 6.94 -5.75
CA GLN A 364 -5.47 6.59 -7.12
C GLN A 364 -5.87 7.73 -8.05
N GLN A 365 -4.88 8.33 -8.72
CA GLN A 365 -5.07 9.48 -9.61
C GLN A 365 -5.81 10.63 -8.90
N GLU A 366 -7.04 10.93 -9.33
CA GLU A 366 -7.91 11.99 -8.80
C GLU A 366 -8.96 11.48 -7.80
N PHE A 367 -8.91 10.19 -7.44
CA PHE A 367 -9.91 9.55 -6.62
C PHE A 367 -9.37 9.03 -5.29
N VAL A 368 -10.21 9.10 -4.27
CA VAL A 368 -10.16 8.23 -3.09
C VAL A 368 -11.00 7.00 -3.39
N VAL A 369 -10.35 5.84 -3.41
CA VAL A 369 -10.96 4.54 -3.70
C VAL A 369 -11.20 3.82 -2.39
N VAL A 370 -12.42 3.34 -2.22
CA VAL A 370 -12.89 2.68 -1.01
C VAL A 370 -13.44 1.30 -1.35
N GLY A 371 -12.88 0.26 -0.75
CA GLY A 371 -13.40 -1.12 -0.80
C GLY A 371 -14.01 -1.50 0.54
N SER A 372 -15.23 -2.01 0.50
CA SER A 372 -16.05 -2.22 1.70
C SER A 372 -16.28 -3.71 1.98
N ALA A 373 -16.62 -4.05 3.23
CA ALA A 373 -16.88 -5.43 3.62
C ALA A 373 -18.15 -6.05 3.00
N ASP A 374 -19.06 -5.22 2.49
CA ASP A 374 -20.26 -5.62 1.72
C ASP A 374 -19.94 -6.03 0.27
N GLY A 375 -18.69 -5.85 -0.19
CA GLY A 375 -18.28 -6.12 -1.56
C GLY A 375 -18.42 -4.94 -2.51
N ALA A 376 -18.80 -3.76 -2.01
CA ALA A 376 -18.88 -2.56 -2.80
C ALA A 376 -17.51 -1.87 -2.96
N VAL A 377 -17.30 -1.30 -4.14
CA VAL A 377 -16.17 -0.42 -4.45
C VAL A 377 -16.71 0.96 -4.79
N ARG A 378 -16.28 1.99 -4.05
CA ARG A 378 -16.76 3.37 -4.21
C ARG A 378 -15.58 4.30 -4.50
N LEU A 379 -15.72 5.18 -5.46
CA LEU A 379 -14.73 6.17 -5.85
C LEU A 379 -15.28 7.55 -5.49
N TYR A 380 -14.50 8.30 -4.74
CA TYR A 380 -14.81 9.66 -4.32
C TYR A 380 -13.78 10.62 -4.89
N ASP A 381 -14.13 11.89 -5.05
CA ASP A 381 -13.11 12.94 -5.19
C ASP A 381 -12.44 13.23 -3.83
N PHE A 382 -11.45 14.12 -3.80
CA PHE A 382 -10.77 14.50 -2.56
C PHE A 382 -11.64 15.31 -1.57
N GLY A 383 -12.82 15.76 -2.01
CA GLY A 383 -13.85 16.32 -1.15
C GLY A 383 -14.77 15.27 -0.54
N PHE A 384 -14.51 13.98 -0.79
CA PHE A 384 -15.35 12.84 -0.39
C PHE A 384 -16.75 12.87 -1.00
N LYS A 385 -16.92 13.53 -2.16
CA LYS A 385 -18.14 13.40 -2.95
C LYS A 385 -18.03 12.18 -3.85
N ILE A 386 -19.04 11.33 -3.83
CA ILE A 386 -19.06 10.11 -4.63
C ILE A 386 -19.09 10.45 -6.13
N GLN A 387 -18.20 9.81 -6.88
CA GLN A 387 -18.01 9.99 -8.32
C GLN A 387 -18.45 8.74 -9.09
N ALA A 388 -18.18 7.55 -8.53
CA ALA A 388 -18.64 6.27 -9.05
C ALA A 388 -18.78 5.26 -7.93
N TRP A 389 -19.62 4.24 -8.14
CA TRP A 389 -19.71 3.07 -7.27
C TRP A 389 -20.00 1.82 -8.09
N PHE A 390 -19.52 0.71 -7.57
CA PHE A 390 -19.72 -0.62 -8.08
C PHE A 390 -20.23 -1.45 -6.90
N GLU A 391 -21.48 -1.86 -7.01
CA GLU A 391 -22.19 -2.68 -6.03
C GLU A 391 -22.61 -3.98 -6.73
N ASP A 392 -23.09 -4.96 -5.95
CA ASP A 392 -23.57 -6.25 -6.48
C ASP A 392 -22.52 -7.06 -7.27
N LEU A 393 -21.24 -6.88 -6.94
CA LEU A 393 -20.13 -7.64 -7.55
C LEU A 393 -20.09 -9.11 -7.10
N SER A 394 -20.93 -9.51 -6.13
CA SER A 394 -20.87 -10.83 -5.46
C SER A 394 -19.46 -11.20 -4.98
N ALA A 395 -18.69 -10.18 -4.65
CA ALA A 395 -17.26 -10.23 -4.34
C ALA A 395 -16.95 -10.74 -2.92
N GLY A 396 -17.95 -10.72 -2.03
CA GLY A 396 -17.72 -10.75 -0.59
C GLY A 396 -16.90 -9.53 -0.14
N ALA A 397 -16.33 -9.60 1.07
CA ALA A 397 -15.56 -8.48 1.63
C ALA A 397 -14.33 -8.15 0.78
N ILE A 398 -14.21 -6.89 0.33
CA ILE A 398 -13.06 -6.45 -0.48
C ILE A 398 -11.79 -6.44 0.38
N LYS A 399 -10.71 -7.05 -0.12
CA LYS A 399 -9.40 -7.17 0.59
C LYS A 399 -8.23 -6.50 -0.14
N SER A 400 -8.33 -6.35 -1.46
CA SER A 400 -7.35 -5.63 -2.25
C SER A 400 -8.02 -4.97 -3.45
N ILE A 401 -7.53 -3.79 -3.82
CA ILE A 401 -7.88 -3.12 -5.07
C ILE A 401 -6.59 -2.63 -5.71
N SER A 402 -6.39 -3.00 -6.98
CA SER A 402 -5.22 -2.58 -7.73
C SER A 402 -5.56 -2.12 -9.14
N PHE A 403 -4.86 -1.10 -9.58
CA PHE A 403 -5.09 -0.39 -10.83
C PHE A 403 -3.87 -0.54 -11.74
N ARG A 404 -4.12 -0.61 -13.04
CA ARG A 404 -3.09 -0.47 -14.07
C ARG A 404 -2.36 0.86 -13.90
N ALA A 405 -1.03 0.85 -14.04
CA ALA A 405 -0.23 2.07 -14.00
C ALA A 405 -0.41 2.87 -15.29
N THR A 406 -0.56 4.18 -15.18
CA THR A 406 -0.54 5.08 -16.32
C THR A 406 0.89 5.37 -16.78
N LYS A 407 1.06 5.70 -18.06
CA LYS A 407 2.37 6.06 -18.61
C LYS A 407 2.99 7.27 -17.89
N ALA A 408 2.14 8.22 -17.44
CA ALA A 408 2.57 9.38 -16.67
C ALA A 408 3.14 9.01 -15.29
N GLU A 409 2.52 8.05 -14.58
CA GLU A 409 3.00 7.56 -13.30
C GLU A 409 4.39 6.93 -13.44
N VAL A 410 4.62 6.14 -14.48
CA VAL A 410 5.92 5.50 -14.75
C VAL A 410 7.01 6.53 -15.08
N ILE A 411 6.71 7.51 -15.95
CA ILE A 411 7.68 8.55 -16.32
C ILE A 411 8.06 9.42 -15.11
N SER A 412 7.11 9.70 -14.20
CA SER A 412 7.39 10.46 -12.99
C SER A 412 8.34 9.74 -12.01
N GLY A 413 8.29 8.40 -11.97
CA GLY A 413 9.17 7.58 -11.13
C GLY A 413 10.61 7.51 -11.61
N THR A 414 10.84 7.61 -12.93
CA THR A 414 12.19 7.55 -13.52
C THR A 414 12.97 8.86 -13.41
N LYS A 415 12.28 10.01 -13.30
CA LYS A 415 12.92 11.31 -13.07
C LYS A 415 12.96 11.60 -11.58
N GLY A 416 14.08 11.30 -10.92
CA GLY A 416 14.35 11.83 -9.58
C GLY A 416 14.11 13.34 -9.57
N ASN A 417 13.31 13.83 -8.62
CA ASN A 417 12.88 15.22 -8.50
C ASN A 417 14.09 16.18 -8.53
N ALA A 418 14.42 16.71 -9.72
CA ALA A 418 15.23 17.91 -9.84
C ALA A 418 14.35 19.07 -9.39
N SER A 419 14.78 19.81 -8.37
CA SER A 419 14.03 20.91 -7.77
C SER A 419 13.49 21.84 -8.87
N ARG A 420 12.17 21.91 -9.02
CA ARG A 420 11.55 22.89 -9.90
C ARG A 420 11.61 24.24 -9.20
N ARG A 421 12.73 24.96 -9.41
CA ARG A 421 12.91 26.33 -8.94
C ARG A 421 11.80 27.18 -9.58
N SER A 422 10.86 27.66 -8.77
CA SER A 422 9.82 28.57 -9.20
C SER A 422 10.47 29.86 -9.70
N LYS A 423 10.37 30.14 -11.00
CA LYS A 423 10.57 31.50 -11.50
C LYS A 423 9.23 32.21 -11.36
N SER A 424 9.22 33.31 -10.62
CA SER A 424 8.10 34.25 -10.56
C SER A 424 7.83 34.83 -11.95
N PRO A 425 6.56 34.97 -12.38
CA PRO A 425 6.25 35.70 -13.61
C PRO A 425 6.11 37.20 -13.30
N SER A 426 6.93 38.02 -13.95
CA SER A 426 6.72 39.46 -14.09
C SER A 426 5.58 39.73 -15.08
N LYS A 427 4.83 40.81 -14.85
CA LYS A 427 3.57 41.14 -15.53
C LYS A 427 3.74 41.82 -16.90
N SER A 428 2.73 41.55 -17.76
CA SER A 428 2.10 42.39 -18.82
C SER A 428 2.60 42.23 -20.28
N PRO A 429 1.79 42.62 -21.30
CA PRO A 429 0.57 41.92 -21.76
C PRO A 429 0.52 41.72 -23.30
N GLY A 430 -0.32 40.80 -23.82
CA GLY A 430 -0.72 40.83 -25.24
C GLY A 430 -1.11 39.52 -25.93
N SER A 431 -2.41 39.42 -26.26
CA SER A 431 -3.06 38.78 -27.43
C SER A 431 -3.00 37.26 -27.73
N THR A 432 -4.22 36.69 -27.71
CA THR A 432 -4.90 35.84 -28.73
C THR A 432 -4.52 34.37 -28.96
N ASN A 433 -5.52 33.54 -28.65
CA ASN A 433 -6.09 32.38 -29.37
C ASN A 433 -5.26 31.12 -29.64
N GLY A 434 -5.79 29.98 -29.16
CA GLY A 434 -5.56 28.66 -29.72
C GLY A 434 -5.65 27.50 -28.72
N ASP A 435 -6.82 27.27 -28.10
CA ASP A 435 -7.05 26.07 -27.28
C ASP A 435 -7.21 24.84 -28.18
N ALA A 436 -6.15 24.02 -28.27
CA ALA A 436 -6.22 22.64 -28.71
C ALA A 436 -6.37 21.75 -27.47
N SER A 437 -7.62 21.39 -27.14
CA SER A 437 -7.92 20.42 -26.10
C SER A 437 -7.53 19.01 -26.58
N THR A 438 -6.41 18.49 -26.12
CA THR A 438 -6.04 17.08 -26.30
C THR A 438 -6.94 16.21 -25.43
N GLN A 439 -8.03 15.70 -26.03
CA GLN A 439 -8.84 14.64 -25.45
C GLN A 439 -7.99 13.37 -25.32
N GLN A 440 -7.75 12.89 -24.10
CA GLN A 440 -7.25 11.54 -23.87
C GLN A 440 -8.42 10.66 -23.42
N SER A 441 -8.78 9.72 -24.31
CA SER A 441 -9.75 8.65 -24.11
C SER A 441 -9.25 7.68 -23.05
N PHE A 442 -10.15 7.27 -22.16
CA PHE A 442 -9.89 6.32 -21.09
C PHE A 442 -10.09 4.90 -21.64
N HIS A 443 -9.02 4.11 -21.75
CA HIS A 443 -9.14 2.67 -21.97
C HIS A 443 -9.04 1.98 -20.61
N CYS A 444 -10.19 1.59 -20.07
CA CYS A 444 -10.29 0.72 -18.91
C CYS A 444 -10.72 -0.64 -19.45
N GLU A 445 -9.82 -1.63 -19.43
CA GLU A 445 -10.21 -3.02 -19.67
C GLU A 445 -10.59 -3.65 -18.33
N PRO A 446 -11.86 -4.00 -18.11
CA PRO A 446 -12.25 -4.82 -16.97
C PRO A 446 -12.00 -6.29 -17.35
N PHE A 447 -11.10 -6.97 -16.63
CA PHE A 447 -10.99 -8.42 -16.71
C PHE A 447 -11.03 -9.06 -15.32
N MET A 448 -11.84 -10.13 -15.26
CA MET A 448 -12.20 -10.98 -14.11
C MET A 448 -10.99 -11.68 -13.50
#